data_AF-A0AAV5TZP9-F1
#
_entry.id   AF-A0AAV5TZP9-F1
#
_cell.length_a   1.000
_cell.length_b   1.000
_cell.length_c   1.000
_cell.angle_alpha   90.00
_cell.angle_beta   90.00
_cell.angle_gamma   90.00
#
_symmetry.space_group_name_H-M   'P 1'
#
loop_
_entity.id
_entity.type
_entity.pdbx_description
1 polymer ?
#
loop_
_entity_poly.entity_id
_entity_poly.type
_entity_poly.pdbx_seq_one_letter_code
_entity_poly.pdbx_strand_id
1 'polypeptide(L)'
;LGASISGKENEFGWIDGSEWDYDNFFIGFPIAGLGDCVIMDTEGGTGQWVNVDCATKQSVACIRQQNSSTSVCPTGPWKEGQVV
;
A
#
# COMPACT_ATOMS: atom_id res chain seq x y z
N LEU A 1 -3.70 1.97 6.59
CA LEU A 1 -3.14 2.06 5.23
C LEU A 1 -3.44 3.45 4.68
N GLY A 2 -3.07 3.74 3.43
CA GLY A 2 -3.49 4.96 2.72
C GLY A 2 -4.79 4.81 1.92
N ALA A 3 -5.56 3.74 2.11
CA ALA A 3 -6.81 3.49 1.41
C ALA A 3 -8.00 4.07 2.17
N SER A 4 -8.97 4.60 1.42
CA SER A 4 -10.25 5.06 1.96
C SER A 4 -11.42 4.69 1.06
N ILE A 5 -12.60 4.56 1.66
CA ILE A 5 -13.88 4.37 1.00
C ILE A 5 -14.53 5.76 0.89
N SER A 6 -14.74 6.25 -0.33
CA SER A 6 -15.50 7.47 -0.53
C SER A 6 -16.98 7.15 -0.31
N GLY A 7 -17.70 7.97 0.45
CA GLY A 7 -19.09 7.75 0.91
C GLY A 7 -20.18 7.65 -0.17
N LYS A 8 -19.81 7.40 -1.43
CA LYS A 8 -20.69 6.89 -2.47
C LYS A 8 -20.34 5.42 -2.69
N GLU A 9 -21.33 4.56 -2.48
CA GLU A 9 -21.21 3.10 -2.44
C GLU A 9 -20.15 2.55 -3.42
N ASN A 10 -19.10 1.93 -2.86
CA ASN A 10 -18.02 1.20 -3.56
C ASN A 10 -16.97 2.04 -4.31
N GLU A 11 -16.83 3.34 -4.03
CA GLU A 11 -15.69 4.12 -4.52
C GLU A 11 -14.48 3.97 -3.58
N PHE A 12 -13.49 3.18 -3.98
CA PHE A 12 -12.22 3.04 -3.24
C PHE A 12 -11.14 3.92 -3.84
N GLY A 13 -10.25 4.46 -3.00
CA GLY A 13 -9.14 5.27 -3.47
C GLY A 13 -7.95 5.27 -2.52
N TRP A 14 -6.77 5.51 -3.09
CA TRP A 14 -5.54 5.74 -2.36
C TRP A 14 -5.29 7.24 -2.18
N ILE A 15 -4.81 7.64 -1.00
CA ILE A 15 -4.48 9.04 -0.68
C ILE A 15 -3.35 9.62 -1.54
N ASP A 16 -2.54 8.78 -2.18
CA ASP A 16 -1.46 9.21 -3.09
C ASP A 16 -1.94 9.39 -4.54
N GLY A 17 -3.21 9.10 -4.82
CA GLY A 17 -3.83 9.21 -6.14
C GLY A 17 -3.47 8.08 -7.10
N SER A 18 -2.82 7.01 -6.64
CA SER A 18 -2.63 5.80 -7.44
C SER A 18 -3.96 5.15 -7.83
N GLU A 19 -3.98 4.46 -8.97
CA GLU A 19 -5.17 3.75 -9.43
C GLU A 19 -5.52 2.62 -8.46
N TRP A 20 -6.82 2.40 -8.24
CA TRP A 20 -7.31 1.26 -7.47
C TRP A 20 -7.38 0.02 -8.37
N ASP A 21 -6.28 -0.71 -8.46
CA ASP A 21 -6.13 -1.90 -9.30
C ASP A 21 -5.98 -3.21 -8.50
N TYR A 22 -5.91 -3.10 -7.17
CA TYR A 22 -5.73 -4.22 -6.25
C TYR A 22 -6.53 -4.03 -4.97
N ASP A 23 -7.23 -5.09 -4.55
CA ASP A 23 -7.87 -5.19 -3.26
C ASP A 23 -7.54 -6.51 -2.54
N ASN A 24 -7.52 -6.46 -1.20
CA ASN A 24 -7.24 -7.62 -0.35
C ASN A 24 -8.08 -7.61 0.92
N PHE A 25 -9.38 -7.32 0.80
CA PHE A 25 -10.26 -7.28 1.96
C PHE A 25 -10.40 -8.65 2.64
N PHE A 26 -10.51 -8.62 3.97
CA PHE A 26 -10.91 -9.79 4.73
C PHE A 26 -12.36 -10.15 4.38
N ILE A 27 -12.72 -11.44 4.48
CA ILE A 27 -14.07 -11.89 4.13
C ILE A 27 -15.13 -11.13 4.96
N GLY A 28 -16.10 -10.52 4.27
CA GLY A 28 -17.16 -9.71 4.90
C GLY A 28 -16.83 -8.23 5.06
N PHE A 29 -15.65 -7.78 4.62
CA PHE A 29 -15.27 -6.37 4.56
C PHE A 29 -15.28 -5.84 3.10
N PRO A 30 -15.49 -4.52 2.91
CA PRO A 30 -15.82 -3.53 3.93
C PRO A 30 -17.26 -3.67 4.48
N ILE A 31 -17.45 -3.25 5.74
CA ILE A 31 -18.74 -3.22 6.44
C ILE A 31 -19.32 -1.80 6.34
N ALA A 32 -20.51 -1.67 5.75
CA ALA A 32 -21.21 -0.40 5.63
C ALA A 32 -21.45 0.24 7.00
N GLY A 33 -21.10 1.52 7.14
CA GLY A 33 -21.30 2.29 8.37
C GLY A 33 -20.26 2.07 9.48
N LEU A 34 -19.25 1.20 9.28
CA LEU A 34 -18.17 0.99 10.25
C LEU A 34 -17.09 2.09 10.20
N GLY A 35 -16.94 2.74 9.05
CA GLY A 35 -16.01 3.83 8.80
C GLY A 35 -15.33 3.71 7.44
N ASP A 36 -14.65 4.78 7.04
CA ASP A 36 -14.15 4.94 5.68
C ASP A 36 -12.66 4.64 5.56
N CYS A 37 -11.93 4.52 6.66
CA CYS A 37 -10.48 4.30 6.63
C CYS A 37 -10.15 2.81 6.59
N VAL A 38 -9.22 2.42 5.71
CA VAL A 38 -8.81 1.03 5.56
C VAL A 38 -7.50 0.78 6.30
N ILE A 39 -7.48 -0.28 7.10
CA ILE A 39 -6.30 -0.78 7.81
C ILE A 39 -5.95 -2.19 7.37
N MET A 40 -4.69 -2.56 7.56
CA MET A 40 -4.23 -3.93 7.39
C MET A 40 -4.35 -4.63 8.74
N ASP A 41 -5.04 -5.76 8.78
CA ASP A 41 -5.02 -6.62 9.94
C ASP A 41 -3.68 -7.36 10.02
N THR A 42 -3.08 -7.40 11.21
CA THR A 42 -1.82 -8.10 11.49
C THR A 42 -2.02 -9.30 12.42
N GLU A 43 -3.27 -9.61 12.79
CA GLU A 43 -3.61 -10.66 13.73
C GLU A 43 -4.27 -11.87 13.05
N GLY A 44 -5.61 -11.91 12.99
CA GLY A 44 -6.36 -13.09 12.56
C GLY A 44 -6.47 -13.24 11.03
N GLY A 45 -6.53 -12.11 10.33
CA GLY A 45 -6.54 -11.98 8.87
C GLY A 45 -5.26 -11.33 8.37
N THR A 46 -4.09 -11.80 8.83
CA THR A 46 -2.78 -11.21 8.54
C THR A 46 -2.61 -10.78 7.08
N GLY A 47 -2.38 -9.48 6.87
CA GLY A 47 -2.16 -8.86 5.56
C GLY A 47 -3.44 -8.47 4.82
N GLN A 48 -4.61 -8.97 5.25
CA GLN A 48 -5.91 -8.62 4.70
C GLN A 48 -6.42 -7.31 5.29
N TRP A 49 -7.39 -6.69 4.61
CA TRP A 49 -7.82 -5.34 4.90
C TRP A 49 -9.21 -5.29 5.52
N VAL A 50 -9.40 -4.35 6.44
CA VAL A 50 -10.68 -4.07 7.08
C VAL A 50 -10.92 -2.56 7.13
N ASN A 51 -12.17 -2.12 7.06
CA ASN A 51 -12.52 -0.70 7.23
C ASN A 51 -12.86 -0.40 8.70
N VAL A 52 -12.47 0.77 9.16
CA VAL A 52 -12.63 1.24 10.54
C VAL A 52 -12.93 2.74 10.56
N ASP A 53 -13.41 3.24 11.70
CA ASP A 53 -13.50 4.68 11.95
C ASP A 53 -12.11 5.32 11.85
N CYS A 54 -12.00 6.33 10.99
CA CYS A 54 -10.80 7.13 10.76
C CYS A 54 -10.25 7.81 12.02
N ALA A 55 -11.07 8.04 13.04
CA ALA A 55 -10.64 8.60 14.33
C ALA A 55 -9.88 7.58 15.21
N THR A 56 -9.88 6.29 14.84
CA THR A 56 -9.22 5.22 15.59
C THR A 56 -7.70 5.36 15.51
N LYS A 57 -7.02 5.33 16.67
CA LYS A 57 -5.56 5.37 16.74
C LYS A 57 -4.96 4.02 16.34
N GLN A 58 -4.34 3.97 15.17
CA GLN A 58 -3.69 2.77 14.65
C GLN A 58 -2.22 3.04 14.30
N SER A 59 -1.42 1.97 14.19
CA SER A 59 -0.09 2.06 13.59
C SER A 59 -0.20 2.39 12.09
N VAL A 60 0.83 3.05 11.55
CA VAL A 60 0.84 3.51 10.15
C VAL A 60 2.06 2.98 9.41
N ALA A 61 1.86 2.61 8.15
CA ALA A 61 2.91 2.29 7.20
C ALA A 61 2.92 3.39 6.12
N CYS A 62 4.10 3.95 5.85
CA CYS A 62 4.27 4.99 4.83
C CYS A 62 4.93 4.40 3.58
N ILE A 63 4.46 4.81 2.41
CA ILE A 63 5.14 4.59 1.14
C ILE A 63 5.89 5.86 0.74
N ARG A 64 7.05 5.70 0.13
CA ARG A 64 7.80 6.80 -0.49
C ARG A 64 8.26 6.32 -1.85
N GLN A 65 8.24 7.21 -2.84
CA GLN A 65 8.86 6.93 -4.12
C GLN A 65 10.31 6.50 -3.89
N GLN A 66 10.66 5.37 -4.48
CA GLN A 66 12.04 4.91 -4.48
C GLN A 66 12.80 5.83 -5.43
N ASN A 67 13.59 6.76 -4.87
CA ASN A 67 14.57 7.54 -5.64
C ASN A 67 15.71 6.63 -6.09
N SER A 68 15.42 5.54 -6.81
CA SER A 68 16.44 4.79 -7.51
C SER A 68 16.67 5.52 -8.82
N SER A 69 17.77 6.27 -8.90
CA SER A 69 18.54 6.19 -10.14
C SER A 69 18.78 4.70 -10.34
N THR A 70 18.28 4.13 -11.44
CA THR A 70 18.65 2.78 -11.82
C THR A 70 20.17 2.74 -11.79
N SER A 71 20.78 2.01 -10.84
CA SER A 71 22.22 1.83 -10.87
C SER A 71 22.46 0.99 -12.12
N VAL A 72 22.78 1.65 -13.22
CA VAL A 72 23.18 0.98 -14.44
C VAL A 72 24.48 0.29 -14.09
N CYS A 73 24.44 -1.04 -13.97
CA CYS A 73 25.67 -1.82 -13.95
C CYS A 73 26.44 -1.42 -15.22
N PRO A 74 27.69 -0.94 -15.11
CA PRO A 74 28.46 -0.61 -16.31
C PRO A 74 28.50 -1.84 -17.20
N THR A 75 27.93 -1.76 -18.40
CA THR A 75 28.16 -2.77 -19.43
C THR A 75 29.56 -2.50 -20.01
N GLY A 76 30.59 -2.75 -19.21
CA GLY A 76 31.96 -2.60 -19.65
C GLY A 76 32.33 -3.66 -20.70
N PRO A 77 33.43 -3.47 -21.45
CA PRO A 77 34.34 -4.56 -21.73
C PRO A 77 35.26 -4.71 -20.50
N TRP A 78 34.94 -5.63 -19.60
CA TRP A 78 35.79 -5.92 -18.45
C TRP A 78 37.11 -6.56 -18.95
N LYS A 79 38.24 -5.97 -18.59
CA LYS A 79 39.57 -6.57 -18.81
C LYS A 79 40.11 -7.12 -17.50
N GLU A 80 40.70 -8.31 -17.57
CA GLU A 80 41.32 -8.98 -16.43
C GLU A 80 42.39 -8.07 -15.78
N GLY A 81 42.29 -7.85 -14.46
CA GLY A 81 43.19 -6.99 -13.68
C GLY A 81 42.64 -5.62 -13.25
N GLN A 82 41.42 -5.26 -13.67
CA GLN A 82 40.79 -4.01 -13.21
C GLN A 82 40.04 -4.24 -11.90
N VAL A 83 40.50 -3.61 -10.81
CA VAL A 83 39.77 -3.55 -9.53
C VAL A 83 38.70 -2.46 -9.66
N VAL A 84 37.43 -2.83 -9.37
CA VAL A 84 36.28 -1.92 -9.35
C VAL A 84 36.31 -1.06 -8.08
#